data_AF-A0A9E1WGX2-F1
#
_entry.id   AF-A0A9E1WGX2-F1
#
_cell.length_a   1.000
_cell.length_b   1.000
_cell.length_c   1.000
_cell.angle_alpha   90.00
_cell.angle_beta   90.00
_cell.angle_gamma   90.00
#
_symmetry.space_group_name_H-M   'P 1'
#
loop_
_entity.id
_entity.type
_entity.pdbx_description
1 polymer ?
#
loop_
_entity_poly.entity_id
_entity_poly.type
_entity_poly.pdbx_seq_one_letter_code
_entity_poly.pdbx_strand_id
1 'polypeptide(L)'
;KEALDHYRDEFPALKNRKPKWGGFIWFQGWNDMFDQDALAGYENNLVHLIKDLRLHLNEPNLPVVVGELGNMGEDAGDKMKMIRMAQRSACKRKEWRGTVSFVKTTPFARPKEESPNIGHGHHWFGNAESYFLIGDALGKRMVSLLGN
;
A
#
# COMPACT_ATOMS: atom_id res chain seq x y z
N LYS A 1 14.28 1.76 -12.23
CA LYS A 1 14.84 1.65 -13.60
C LYS A 1 15.65 0.37 -13.72
N GLU A 2 16.59 0.15 -12.80
CA GLU A 2 17.40 -1.08 -12.66
C GLU A 2 16.62 -2.40 -12.85
N ALA A 3 15.49 -2.58 -12.15
CA ALA A 3 14.67 -3.80 -12.29
C ALA A 3 14.09 -4.04 -13.71
N LEU A 4 14.06 -3.01 -14.56
CA LEU A 4 13.63 -3.10 -15.96
C LEU A 4 14.80 -3.14 -16.94
N ASP A 5 16.05 -3.09 -16.49
CA ASP A 5 17.20 -3.11 -17.38
C ASP A 5 17.47 -4.53 -17.90
N HIS A 6 17.15 -5.55 -17.09
CA HIS A 6 17.41 -6.96 -17.38
C HIS A 6 16.16 -7.82 -17.62
N TYR A 7 14.95 -7.24 -17.65
CA TYR A 7 13.70 -8.03 -17.75
C TYR A 7 13.62 -8.91 -19.01
N ARG A 8 14.32 -8.55 -20.09
CA ARG A 8 14.34 -9.34 -21.32
C ARG A 8 15.10 -10.66 -21.15
N ASP A 9 16.10 -10.64 -20.27
CA ASP A 9 16.96 -11.77 -19.96
C ASP A 9 16.35 -12.62 -18.84
N GLU A 10 15.87 -11.98 -17.77
CA GLU A 10 15.22 -12.63 -16.63
C GLU A 10 13.86 -13.23 -16.98
N PHE A 11 13.13 -12.61 -17.90
CA PHE A 11 11.81 -13.07 -18.36
C PHE A 11 11.78 -13.20 -19.89
N PRO A 12 12.38 -14.27 -20.47
CA PRO A 12 12.48 -14.43 -21.93
C PRO A 12 11.13 -14.40 -22.66
N ALA A 13 10.05 -14.83 -22.00
CA ALA A 13 8.68 -14.76 -22.52
C ALA A 13 8.21 -13.30 -22.77
N LEU A 14 8.81 -12.32 -22.11
CA LEU A 14 8.49 -10.90 -22.21
C LEU A 14 9.49 -10.10 -23.06
N LYS A 15 10.53 -10.73 -23.64
CA LYS A 15 11.64 -10.03 -24.31
C LYS A 15 11.24 -9.02 -25.40
N ASN A 16 10.13 -9.31 -26.10
CA ASN A 16 9.58 -8.49 -27.18
C ASN A 16 8.40 -7.61 -26.73
N ARG A 17 8.10 -7.56 -25.43
CA ARG A 17 7.02 -6.75 -24.85
C ARG A 17 7.61 -5.47 -24.27
N LYS A 18 6.85 -4.38 -24.34
CA LYS A 18 7.22 -3.12 -23.69
C LYS A 18 6.54 -3.04 -22.32
N PRO A 19 7.28 -2.97 -21.20
CA PRO A 19 6.70 -2.75 -19.88
C PRO A 19 5.90 -1.45 -19.84
N LYS A 20 4.82 -1.46 -19.06
CA LYS A 20 3.99 -0.29 -18.75
C LYS A 20 3.72 -0.27 -17.25
N TRP A 21 3.57 0.93 -16.69
CA TRP A 21 3.16 1.08 -15.30
C TRP A 21 1.69 0.69 -15.16
N GLY A 22 1.44 -0.42 -14.46
CA GLY A 22 0.09 -0.94 -14.23
C GLY A 22 -0.60 -0.38 -12.98
N GLY A 23 0.09 0.46 -12.21
CA GLY A 23 -0.39 1.00 -10.95
C GLY A 23 0.67 0.94 -9.85
N PHE A 24 0.32 1.46 -8.68
CA PHE A 24 1.16 1.51 -7.51
C PHE A 24 0.39 1.00 -6.28
N ILE A 25 1.01 0.11 -5.51
CA ILE A 25 0.48 -0.34 -4.23
C ILE A 25 1.35 0.27 -3.13
N TRP A 26 0.73 1.04 -2.24
CA TRP A 26 1.38 1.57 -1.05
C TRP A 26 0.92 0.78 0.18
N PHE A 27 1.86 0.16 0.88
CA PHE A 27 1.57 -0.58 2.10
C PHE A 27 2.68 -0.32 3.12
N GLN A 28 2.59 0.85 3.78
CA GLN A 28 3.53 1.34 4.77
C GLN A 28 2.75 2.20 5.78
N GLY A 29 3.38 2.50 6.91
CA GLY A 29 2.91 3.51 7.87
C GLY A 29 3.50 3.33 9.27
N TRP A 30 4.10 2.16 9.53
CA TRP A 30 4.55 1.77 10.86
C TRP A 30 5.54 2.75 11.48
N ASN A 31 6.58 3.16 10.75
CA ASN A 31 7.65 3.99 11.30
C ASN A 31 7.19 5.42 11.60
N ASP A 32 6.27 5.97 10.81
CA ASP A 32 5.71 7.31 11.00
C ASP A 32 4.95 7.44 12.34
N MET A 33 4.54 6.35 12.98
CA MET A 33 3.96 6.38 14.33
C MET A 33 4.97 6.78 15.43
N PHE A 34 6.27 6.65 15.16
CA PHE A 34 7.32 6.87 16.16
C PHE A 34 7.96 8.25 16.06
N ASP A 35 7.61 9.02 15.04
CA ASP A 35 8.07 10.39 14.83
C ASP A 35 6.88 11.35 14.83
N GLN A 36 6.95 12.43 15.61
CA GLN A 36 5.80 13.33 15.80
C GLN A 36 5.45 14.11 14.52
N ASP A 37 6.46 14.56 13.79
CA ASP A 37 6.28 15.35 12.57
C ASP A 37 5.79 14.44 11.43
N ALA A 38 6.33 13.23 11.32
CA ALA A 38 5.87 12.23 10.37
C ALA A 38 4.41 11.82 10.63
N LEU A 39 4.05 11.56 11.89
CA LEU A 39 2.68 11.22 12.29
C LEU A 39 1.69 12.34 11.92
N ALA A 40 2.04 13.58 12.24
CA ALA A 40 1.21 14.75 11.95
C ALA A 40 1.13 15.04 10.43
N GLY A 41 2.22 14.81 9.70
CA GLY A 41 2.35 15.09 8.28
C GLY A 41 1.87 13.97 7.35
N TYR A 42 1.55 12.78 7.87
CA TYR A 42 1.38 11.56 7.08
C TYR A 42 0.38 11.71 5.92
N GLU A 43 -0.78 12.33 6.15
CA GLU A 43 -1.80 12.54 5.11
C GLU A 43 -1.23 13.35 3.93
N ASN A 44 -0.60 14.49 4.23
CA ASN A 44 -0.03 15.38 3.22
C ASN A 44 1.14 14.70 2.49
N ASN A 45 1.98 13.98 3.22
CA ASN A 45 3.11 13.26 2.65
C ASN A 45 2.65 12.16 1.69
N LEU A 46 1.60 11.41 2.03
CA LEU A 46 1.02 10.40 1.15
C LEU A 46 0.41 11.03 -0.11
N VAL A 47 -0.25 12.18 0.02
CA VAL A 47 -0.76 12.96 -1.13
C VAL A 47 0.38 13.42 -2.04
N HIS A 48 1.47 13.94 -1.47
CA HIS A 48 2.64 14.35 -2.24
C HIS A 48 3.30 13.17 -2.95
N LEU A 49 3.51 12.05 -2.26
CA LEU A 49 4.03 10.82 -2.86
C LEU A 49 3.24 10.41 -4.10
N ILE A 50 1.91 10.40 -4.03
CA ILE A 50 1.06 10.04 -5.18
C ILE A 50 1.24 11.01 -6.34
N LYS A 51 1.29 12.32 -6.06
CA LYS A 51 1.51 13.34 -7.10
C LYS A 51 2.89 13.21 -7.74
N ASP A 52 3.91 13.05 -6.91
CA ASP A 52 5.30 12.98 -7.33
C ASP A 52 5.56 11.73 -8.17
N LEU A 53 4.96 10.58 -7.80
CA LEU A 53 5.02 9.36 -8.62
C LEU A 53 4.38 9.57 -9.99
N ARG A 54 3.19 10.18 -10.04
CA ARG A 54 2.52 10.46 -11.33
C ARG A 54 3.33 11.39 -12.21
N LEU A 55 3.93 12.43 -11.63
CA LEU A 55 4.81 13.34 -12.34
C LEU A 55 6.08 12.63 -12.83
N HIS A 56 6.77 11.92 -11.94
CA HIS A 56 8.03 11.24 -12.25
C HIS A 56 7.88 10.19 -13.34
N LEU A 57 6.76 9.45 -13.32
CA LEU A 57 6.46 8.39 -14.29
C LEU A 57 5.76 8.91 -15.55
N ASN A 58 5.36 10.17 -15.59
CA ASN A 58 4.52 10.77 -16.63
C ASN A 58 3.19 10.01 -16.83
N GLU A 59 2.56 9.61 -15.73
CA GLU A 59 1.31 8.84 -15.68
C GLU A 59 0.28 9.59 -14.82
N PRO A 60 -0.40 10.62 -15.35
CA PRO A 60 -1.26 11.51 -14.55
C PRO A 60 -2.45 10.79 -13.87
N ASN A 61 -2.83 9.63 -14.40
CA ASN A 61 -3.93 8.80 -13.91
C ASN A 61 -3.46 7.45 -13.36
N LEU A 62 -2.18 7.31 -13.00
CA LEU A 62 -1.65 6.06 -12.45
C LEU A 62 -2.57 5.56 -11.31
N PRO A 63 -3.12 4.34 -11.42
CA PRO A 63 -3.92 3.76 -10.36
C PRO A 63 -3.09 3.56 -9.09
N VAL A 64 -3.60 3.97 -7.94
CA VAL A 64 -2.95 3.79 -6.64
C VAL A 64 -3.88 3.08 -5.68
N VAL A 65 -3.39 2.02 -5.04
CA VAL A 65 -4.09 1.36 -3.94
C VAL A 65 -3.26 1.51 -2.67
N VAL A 66 -3.86 2.11 -1.64
CA VAL A 66 -3.27 2.24 -0.32
C VAL A 66 -3.87 1.17 0.59
N GLY A 67 -3.03 0.25 1.06
CA GLY A 67 -3.37 -0.69 2.11
C GLY A 67 -3.29 -0.02 3.48
N GLU A 68 -4.33 -0.18 4.28
CA GLU A 68 -4.35 0.28 5.67
C GLU A 68 -3.19 -0.32 6.48
N LEU A 69 -2.65 0.43 7.45
CA LEU A 69 -1.76 -0.10 8.49
C LEU A 69 -2.56 -0.95 9.49
N GLY A 70 -3.11 -2.07 9.03
CA GLY A 70 -4.06 -2.91 9.77
C GLY A 70 -3.45 -3.86 10.80
N ASN A 71 -2.14 -3.82 11.02
CA ASN A 71 -1.45 -4.58 12.06
C ASN A 71 -2.20 -4.46 13.40
N MET A 72 -2.17 -5.49 14.25
CA MET A 72 -2.86 -5.49 15.56
C MET A 72 -4.40 -5.41 15.51
N GLY A 73 -5.03 -5.48 14.33
CA GLY A 73 -6.50 -5.48 14.21
C GLY A 73 -7.15 -4.15 14.58
N GLU A 74 -8.44 -4.17 14.92
CA GLU A 74 -9.23 -2.96 15.21
C GLU A 74 -8.74 -2.22 16.47
N ASP A 75 -8.28 -2.97 17.48
CA ASP A 75 -7.96 -2.45 18.82
C ASP A 75 -6.54 -1.90 18.97
N ALA A 76 -5.93 -1.49 17.85
CA ALA A 76 -4.59 -0.89 17.86
C ALA A 76 -4.52 0.41 18.68
N GLY A 77 -3.30 0.77 19.08
CA GLY A 77 -3.03 2.03 19.80
C GLY A 77 -3.31 3.28 18.97
N ASP A 78 -3.47 4.41 19.66
CA ASP A 78 -3.96 5.67 19.08
C ASP A 78 -3.13 6.18 17.91
N LYS A 79 -1.79 6.11 18.00
CA LYS A 79 -0.91 6.55 16.90
C LYS A 79 -1.13 5.74 15.62
N MET A 80 -1.40 4.44 15.74
CA MET A 80 -1.74 3.62 14.58
C MET A 80 -3.08 4.02 14.00
N LYS A 81 -4.09 4.25 14.85
CA LYS A 81 -5.41 4.73 14.42
C LYS A 81 -5.30 6.08 13.71
N MET A 82 -4.43 6.98 14.16
CA MET A 82 -4.12 8.24 13.48
C MET A 82 -3.55 8.03 12.07
N ILE A 83 -2.55 7.14 11.90
CA ILE A 83 -2.03 6.80 10.57
C ILE A 83 -3.12 6.20 9.67
N ARG A 84 -3.95 5.29 10.19
CA ARG A 84 -5.07 4.70 9.42
C ARG A 84 -6.07 5.75 8.95
N MET A 85 -6.40 6.70 9.82
CA MET A 85 -7.25 7.84 9.46
C MET A 85 -6.60 8.69 8.37
N ALA A 86 -5.31 9.01 8.49
CA ALA A 86 -4.57 9.77 7.50
C ALA A 86 -4.51 9.05 6.13
N GLN A 87 -4.23 7.75 6.11
CA GLN A 87 -4.28 6.91 4.90
C GLN A 87 -5.66 6.97 4.22
N ARG A 88 -6.74 6.83 5.00
CA ARG A 88 -8.12 6.91 4.51
C ARG A 88 -8.46 8.30 3.98
N SER A 89 -8.07 9.36 4.68
CA SER A 89 -8.34 10.75 4.28
C SER A 89 -7.60 11.13 3.01
N ALA A 90 -6.32 10.77 2.90
CA ALA A 90 -5.51 10.98 1.70
C ALA A 90 -6.16 10.36 0.45
N CYS A 91 -6.80 9.20 0.58
CA CYS A 91 -7.47 8.51 -0.53
C CYS A 91 -8.87 9.06 -0.87
N LYS A 92 -9.48 9.91 -0.02
CA LYS A 92 -10.84 10.44 -0.21
C LYS A 92 -10.91 11.73 -1.03
N ARG A 93 -9.77 12.31 -1.40
CA ARG A 93 -9.75 13.61 -2.10
C ARG A 93 -10.41 13.50 -3.48
N LYS A 94 -11.09 14.58 -3.90
CA LYS A 94 -11.94 14.57 -5.09
C LYS A 94 -11.13 14.37 -6.38
N GLU A 95 -9.91 14.88 -6.44
CA GLU A 95 -9.00 14.70 -7.58
C GLU A 95 -8.59 13.25 -7.82
N TRP A 96 -8.81 12.37 -6.84
CA TRP A 96 -8.47 10.95 -6.93
C TRP A 96 -9.58 10.06 -7.47
N ARG A 97 -10.75 10.63 -7.76
CA ARG A 97 -11.92 9.87 -8.17
C ARG A 97 -11.58 8.93 -9.34
N GLY A 98 -11.79 7.64 -9.12
CA GLY A 98 -11.55 6.58 -10.10
C GLY A 98 -10.09 6.11 -10.23
N THR A 99 -9.14 6.74 -9.54
CA THR A 99 -7.70 6.42 -9.72
C THR A 99 -6.94 6.16 -8.42
N VAL A 100 -7.43 6.57 -7.24
CA VAL A 100 -6.85 6.15 -5.95
C VAL A 100 -7.91 5.45 -5.10
N SER A 101 -7.51 4.41 -4.37
CA SER A 101 -8.37 3.78 -3.38
C SER A 101 -7.64 3.38 -2.12
N PHE A 102 -8.39 3.40 -1.02
CA PHE A 102 -8.02 2.80 0.25
C PHE A 102 -8.60 1.38 0.36
N VAL A 103 -7.85 0.46 0.98
CA VAL A 103 -8.30 -0.89 1.35
C VAL A 103 -8.08 -1.08 2.84
N LYS A 104 -9.17 -1.38 3.56
CA LYS A 104 -9.15 -1.73 4.99
C LYS A 104 -8.52 -3.11 5.16
N THR A 105 -7.52 -3.25 6.04
CA THR A 105 -6.76 -4.50 6.22
C THR A 105 -6.80 -5.03 7.65
N THR A 106 -7.36 -4.29 8.62
CA THR A 106 -7.56 -4.80 9.99
C THR A 106 -8.24 -6.17 10.08
N PRO A 107 -9.21 -6.57 9.22
CA PRO A 107 -9.82 -7.90 9.32
C PRO A 107 -8.87 -9.05 8.98
N PHE A 108 -7.72 -8.74 8.37
CA PHE A 108 -6.71 -9.72 7.99
C PHE A 108 -5.64 -9.93 9.06
N ALA A 109 -5.70 -9.19 10.18
CA ALA A 109 -4.76 -9.36 11.27
C ALA A 109 -5.05 -10.69 11.99
N ARG A 110 -4.06 -11.59 12.02
CA ARG A 110 -4.14 -12.82 12.80
C ARG A 110 -3.58 -12.62 14.21
N PRO A 111 -4.11 -13.33 15.22
CA PRO A 111 -3.56 -13.30 16.57
C PRO A 111 -2.07 -13.63 16.58
N LYS A 112 -1.32 -13.00 17.48
CA LYS A 112 0.13 -13.25 17.60
C LYS A 112 0.39 -14.71 18.01
N GLU A 113 -0.49 -15.28 18.81
CA GLU A 113 -0.45 -16.66 19.29
C GLU A 113 -0.58 -17.69 18.16
N GLU A 114 -1.22 -17.31 17.05
CA GLU A 114 -1.40 -18.14 15.86
C GLU A 114 -0.34 -17.86 14.78
N SER A 115 0.72 -17.13 15.14
CA SER A 115 1.68 -16.59 14.17
C SER A 115 3.12 -16.98 14.53
N PRO A 116 4.01 -17.15 13.53
CA PRO A 116 5.35 -17.68 13.74
C PRO A 116 6.30 -16.70 14.43
N ASN A 117 5.98 -15.41 14.48
CA ASN A 117 6.89 -14.38 14.96
C ASN A 117 6.21 -13.33 15.86
N ILE A 118 5.87 -13.75 17.07
CA ILE A 118 5.12 -12.98 18.09
C ILE A 118 5.75 -11.60 18.39
N GLY A 119 7.08 -11.46 18.31
CA GLY A 119 7.78 -10.19 18.58
C GLY A 119 7.70 -9.17 17.44
N HIS A 120 7.30 -9.60 16.24
CA HIS A 120 7.35 -8.76 15.03
C HIS A 120 5.96 -8.29 14.62
N GLY A 121 5.27 -7.59 15.52
CA GLY A 121 3.95 -6.99 15.23
C GLY A 121 3.96 -6.07 14.00
N HIS A 122 5.10 -5.43 13.72
CA HIS A 122 5.32 -4.61 12.53
C HIS A 122 5.29 -5.40 11.21
N HIS A 123 5.59 -6.69 11.26
CA HIS A 123 5.51 -7.63 10.14
C HIS A 123 4.33 -8.59 10.27
N TRP A 124 3.21 -8.15 10.84
CA TRP A 124 2.00 -8.99 10.99
C TRP A 124 2.31 -10.32 11.70
N PHE A 125 3.24 -10.29 12.66
CA PHE A 125 3.76 -11.46 13.36
C PHE A 125 4.33 -12.56 12.45
N GLY A 126 4.74 -12.21 11.23
CA GLY A 126 5.18 -13.16 10.20
C GLY A 126 4.05 -14.04 9.67
N ASN A 127 2.78 -13.67 9.88
CA ASN A 127 1.64 -14.49 9.51
C ASN A 127 1.39 -14.48 7.99
N ALA A 128 1.63 -15.63 7.34
CA ALA A 128 1.46 -15.78 5.90
C ALA A 128 0.01 -15.58 5.43
N GLU A 129 -0.98 -15.97 6.22
CA GLU A 129 -2.39 -15.80 5.86
C GLU A 129 -2.77 -14.31 5.84
N SER A 130 -2.31 -13.53 6.82
CA SER A 130 -2.46 -12.07 6.81
C SER A 130 -1.92 -11.48 5.51
N TYR A 131 -0.67 -11.81 5.14
CA TYR A 131 -0.07 -11.30 3.91
C TYR A 131 -0.81 -11.74 2.65
N PHE A 132 -1.27 -12.98 2.59
CA PHE A 132 -2.04 -13.49 1.45
C PHE A 132 -3.36 -12.73 1.28
N LEU A 133 -4.15 -12.58 2.35
CA LEU A 133 -5.44 -11.90 2.32
C LEU A 133 -5.30 -10.41 1.99
N ILE A 134 -4.25 -9.75 2.51
CA ILE A 134 -3.92 -8.37 2.16
C ILE A 134 -3.60 -8.29 0.67
N GLY A 135 -2.68 -9.12 0.17
CA GLY A 135 -2.30 -9.14 -1.24
C GLY A 135 -3.48 -9.36 -2.18
N ASP A 136 -4.35 -10.31 -1.85
CA ASP A 136 -5.58 -10.59 -2.60
C ASP A 136 -6.53 -9.38 -2.62
N ALA A 137 -6.76 -8.75 -1.47
CA ALA A 137 -7.64 -7.58 -1.38
C ALA A 137 -7.07 -6.36 -2.14
N LEU A 138 -5.77 -6.09 -2.03
CA LEU A 138 -5.11 -5.01 -2.75
C LEU A 138 -5.11 -5.27 -4.27
N GLY A 139 -4.83 -6.51 -4.69
CA GLY A 139 -4.84 -6.94 -6.08
C GLY A 139 -6.22 -6.83 -6.72
N LYS A 140 -7.25 -7.35 -6.07
CA LYS A 140 -8.65 -7.20 -6.51
C LYS A 140 -9.04 -5.74 -6.66
N ARG A 141 -8.61 -4.88 -5.72
CA ARG A 141 -8.89 -3.46 -5.82
C ARG A 141 -8.16 -2.79 -6.97
N MET A 142 -6.91 -3.16 -7.23
CA MET A 142 -6.14 -2.67 -8.38
C MET A 142 -6.82 -3.05 -9.71
N VAL A 143 -7.25 -4.31 -9.85
CA VAL A 143 -8.00 -4.78 -11.03
C VAL A 143 -9.28 -3.95 -11.23
N SER A 144 -10.01 -3.65 -10.16
CA SER A 144 -11.19 -2.79 -10.23
C SER A 144 -10.88 -1.35 -10.68
N LEU A 145 -9.71 -0.80 -10.36
CA LEU A 145 -9.30 0.52 -10.84
C LEU A 145 -8.87 0.49 -12.32
N LEU A 146 -8.23 -0.60 -12.75
CA LEU A 146 -7.77 -0.78 -14.13
C LEU A 146 -8.90 -1.08 -15.13
N GLY A 147 -10.03 -1.60 -14.67
CA GLY A 147 -11.22 -1.85 -15.48
C GLY A 147 -12.16 -0.65 -15.65
N ASN A 148 -11.83 0.50 -15.06
CA ASN A 148 -12.60 1.75 -15.19
C ASN A 148 -12.16 2.59 -16.39
#